data_AF-A0A7J6VHB7-F1
#
_entry.id   AF-A0A7J6VHB7-F1
#
_cell.length_a   1.000
_cell.length_b   1.000
_cell.length_c   1.000
_cell.angle_alpha   90.00
_cell.angle_beta   90.00
_cell.angle_gamma   90.00
#
_symmetry.space_group_name_H-M   'P 1'
#
loop_
_entity.id
_entity.type
_entity.pdbx_description
1 polymer ?
#
loop_
_entity_poly.entity_id
_entity_poly.type
_entity_poly.pdbx_seq_one_letter_code
_entity_poly.pdbx_strand_id
1 'polypeptide(L)'
;VHPCGQYRKNTVVGILQAEHGLAPLFPVHRLDRLVSGLLILARTAAKADLFRQQIEGGKVQKRYIAKVIGVFPKEEVYLLF
;
A
#
# COMPACT_ATOMS: atom_id res chain seq x y z
N VAL A 1 6.50 -1.59 5.21
CA VAL A 1 5.07 -1.69 5.64
C VAL A 1 4.93 -2.53 6.89
N HIS A 2 5.20 -3.83 6.81
CA HIS A 2 5.18 -4.79 7.92
C HIS A 2 6.58 -5.32 8.22
N PRO A 3 6.82 -5.96 9.38
CA PRO A 3 8.10 -6.58 9.71
C PRO A 3 8.56 -7.59 8.67
N CYS A 4 9.80 -7.46 8.18
CA CYS A 4 10.42 -8.40 7.26
C CYS A 4 11.95 -8.32 7.34
N GLY A 5 12.62 -9.47 7.34
CA GLY A 5 14.08 -9.57 7.50
C GLY A 5 14.56 -8.88 8.79
N GLN A 6 15.54 -7.97 8.65
CA GLN A 6 16.09 -7.21 9.77
C GLN A 6 15.17 -6.07 10.26
N TYR A 7 14.15 -5.68 9.48
CA TYR A 7 13.26 -4.59 9.83
C TYR A 7 12.11 -5.10 10.69
N ARG A 8 12.23 -4.94 12.02
CA ARG A 8 11.20 -5.36 12.98
C ARG A 8 10.38 -4.20 13.55
N LYS A 9 11.05 -3.12 13.97
CA LYS A 9 10.39 -1.98 14.66
C LYS A 9 10.09 -0.80 13.73
N ASN A 10 11.01 -0.45 12.83
CA ASN A 10 10.87 0.67 11.90
C ASN A 10 10.00 0.32 10.69
N THR A 11 8.78 -0.11 10.97
CA THR A 11 7.75 -0.44 9.98
C THR A 11 6.47 0.29 10.37
N VAL A 12 5.61 0.61 9.41
CA VAL A 12 4.35 1.32 9.69
C VAL A 12 3.53 0.58 10.76
N VAL A 13 3.43 -0.75 10.65
CA VAL A 13 2.72 -1.56 11.65
C VAL A 13 3.40 -1.50 13.02
N GLY A 14 4.74 -1.60 13.06
CA GLY A 14 5.50 -1.52 14.31
C GLY A 14 5.39 -0.17 15.01
N ILE A 15 5.43 0.93 14.25
CA ILE A 15 5.27 2.30 14.76
C ILE A 15 3.84 2.49 15.29
N LEU A 16 2.81 2.11 14.53
CA LEU A 16 1.42 2.23 14.97
C LEU A 16 1.12 1.41 16.22
N GLN A 17 1.75 0.24 16.37
CA GLN A 17 1.66 -0.54 17.60
C GLN A 17 2.36 0.17 18.76
N ALA A 18 3.58 0.66 18.57
CA ALA A 18 4.39 1.24 19.64
C ALA A 18 3.89 2.60 20.12
N GLU A 19 3.50 3.49 19.20
CA GLU A 19 3.15 4.89 19.51
C GLU A 19 1.65 5.09 19.73
N HIS A 20 0.81 4.21 19.17
CA HIS A 20 -0.64 4.37 19.23
C HIS A 20 -1.38 3.16 19.81
N GLY A 21 -0.67 2.11 20.24
CA GLY A 21 -1.28 0.90 20.79
C GLY A 21 -2.16 0.16 19.78
N LEU A 22 -2.01 0.42 18.48
CA LEU A 22 -2.88 -0.15 17.45
C LEU A 22 -2.33 -1.50 16.98
N ALA A 23 -2.77 -2.57 17.65
CA ALA A 23 -2.52 -3.95 17.24
C ALA A 23 -3.68 -4.88 17.66
N PRO A 24 -3.97 -5.94 16.89
CA PRO A 24 -3.38 -6.26 15.60
C PRO A 24 -3.90 -5.36 14.47
N LEU A 25 -3.03 -5.06 13.52
CA LEU A 25 -3.38 -4.44 12.24
C LEU A 25 -3.02 -5.39 11.11
N PHE A 26 -3.87 -5.46 10.09
CA PHE A 26 -3.75 -6.39 8.99
C PHE A 26 -3.54 -5.61 7.68
N PRO A 27 -2.31 -5.52 7.17
CA PRO A 27 -2.06 -4.85 5.89
C PRO A 27 -2.83 -5.52 4.76
N VAL A 28 -3.59 -4.71 4.02
CA VAL A 28 -4.38 -5.19 2.87
C VAL A 28 -3.51 -5.33 1.62
N HIS A 29 -2.56 -4.40 1.46
CA HIS A 29 -1.58 -4.39 0.39
C HIS A 29 -0.26 -3.79 0.92
N ARG A 30 0.78 -3.81 0.09
CA ARG A 30 2.05 -3.15 0.38
C ARG A 30 2.27 -1.94 -0.53
N LEU A 31 3.09 -1.02 -0.07
CA LEU A 31 3.82 -0.05 -0.87
C LEU A 31 5.30 -0.48 -0.84
N ASP A 32 6.01 -0.22 -1.91
CA ASP A 32 7.46 -0.43 -1.94
C ASP A 32 8.18 0.59 -1.05
N ARG A 33 9.39 0.24 -0.61
CA ARG A 33 10.12 1.01 0.40
C ARG A 33 10.31 2.48 0.03
N LEU A 34 10.52 2.77 -1.25
CA LEU A 34 10.77 4.12 -1.76
C LEU A 34 9.51 4.81 -2.30
N VAL A 35 8.35 4.14 -2.23
CA VAL A 35 7.08 4.66 -2.72
C VAL A 35 6.29 5.21 -1.54
N SER A 36 6.01 6.51 -1.57
CA SER A 36 5.01 7.12 -0.70
C SER A 36 3.60 6.89 -1.26
N GLY A 37 2.58 7.00 -0.41
CA GLY A 37 1.20 6.94 -0.87
C GLY A 37 0.22 6.44 0.18
N LEU A 38 -0.97 6.09 -0.30
CA LEU A 38 -2.04 5.56 0.52
C LEU A 38 -1.77 4.09 0.87
N LEU A 39 -1.86 3.76 2.15
CA LEU A 39 -1.74 2.39 2.67
C LEU A 39 -3.00 2.05 3.47
N ILE A 40 -3.67 0.96 3.10
CA ILE A 40 -4.85 0.48 3.82
C ILE A 40 -4.45 -0.65 4.79
N LEU A 41 -4.79 -0.45 6.07
CA LEU A 41 -4.63 -1.43 7.13
C LEU A 41 -6.02 -1.76 7.70
N ALA A 42 -6.39 -3.03 7.73
CA ALA A 42 -7.64 -3.48 8.33
C ALA A 42 -7.46 -3.75 9.83
N ARG A 43 -8.55 -3.58 10.60
CA ARG A 43 -8.61 -3.90 12.04
C ARG A 43 -8.88 -5.38 12.34
N THR A 44 -9.34 -6.13 11.34
CA THR A 44 -9.65 -7.56 11.47
C THR A 44 -9.15 -8.32 10.25
N ALA A 45 -8.78 -9.59 10.45
CA ALA A 45 -8.35 -10.48 9.37
C ALA A 45 -9.45 -10.64 8.30
N ALA A 46 -10.71 -10.77 8.71
CA ALA A 46 -11.85 -10.91 7.79
C ALA A 46 -12.02 -9.70 6.87
N LYS A 47 -11.85 -8.46 7.38
CA LYS A 47 -11.89 -7.26 6.53
C LYS A 47 -10.66 -7.16 5.64
N ALA A 48 -9.49 -7.57 6.14
CA ALA A 48 -8.29 -7.61 5.31
C ALA A 48 -8.46 -8.53 4.10
N ASP A 49 -9.04 -9.71 4.33
CA ASP A 49 -9.31 -10.72 3.31
C ASP A 49 -10.28 -10.20 2.24
N LEU A 50 -11.40 -9.63 2.67
CA LEU A 50 -12.39 -9.05 1.77
C LEU A 50 -11.79 -7.97 0.86
N PHE A 51 -11.00 -7.03 1.42
CA PHE A 51 -10.37 -6.01 0.61
C PHE A 51 -9.29 -6.57 -0.33
N ARG A 52 -8.54 -7.59 0.11
CA ARG A 52 -7.54 -8.25 -0.73
C ARG A 52 -8.18 -8.89 -1.96
N GLN A 53 -9.27 -9.62 -1.77
CA GLN A 53 -10.05 -10.21 -2.87
C GLN A 53 -10.59 -9.15 -3.84
N GLN A 54 -11.00 -7.97 -3.35
CA GLN A 54 -11.43 -6.87 -4.23
C GLN A 54 -10.28 -6.30 -5.06
N ILE A 55 -9.08 -6.18 -4.48
CA ILE A 55 -7.88 -5.73 -5.20
C ILE A 55 -7.46 -6.77 -6.24
N GLU A 56 -7.36 -8.04 -5.85
CA GLU A 56 -6.98 -9.16 -6.72
C GLU A 56 -7.99 -9.34 -7.86
N GLY A 57 -9.29 -9.14 -7.58
CA GLY A 57 -10.36 -9.16 -8.57
C GLY A 57 -10.49 -7.90 -9.42
N GLY A 58 -9.55 -6.96 -9.35
CA GLY A 58 -9.55 -5.74 -10.18
C GLY A 58 -10.69 -4.74 -9.88
N LYS A 59 -11.38 -4.89 -8.74
CA LYS A 59 -12.52 -4.03 -8.35
C LYS A 59 -12.08 -2.72 -7.71
N VAL A 60 -10.78 -2.53 -7.51
CA VAL A 60 -10.19 -1.34 -6.88
C VAL A 60 -9.29 -0.63 -7.88
N GLN A 61 -9.61 0.63 -8.18
CA GLN A 61 -8.76 1.49 -8.99
C GLN A 61 -7.67 2.10 -8.11
N LYS A 62 -6.40 1.95 -8.52
CA LYS A 62 -5.26 2.57 -7.85
C LYS A 62 -4.64 3.61 -8.78
N ARG A 63 -4.44 4.82 -8.28
CA ARG A 63 -3.78 5.90 -9.02
C ARG A 63 -2.49 6.29 -8.31
N TYR A 64 -1.40 6.34 -9.07
CA TYR A 64 -0.09 6.80 -8.60
C TYR A 64 0.30 8.05 -9.38
N ILE A 65 0.97 8.97 -8.70
CA ILE A 65 1.56 10.15 -9.33
C ILE A 65 3.07 9.96 -9.29
N ALA A 66 3.71 10.05 -10.45
CA ALA A 66 5.15 9.92 -10.59
C ALA A 66 5.70 11.10 -11.39
N LYS A 67 6.84 11.63 -10.96
CA LYS A 67 7.66 12.54 -11.76
C LYS A 67 8.71 11.71 -12.48
N VAL A 68 8.79 11.87 -13.80
CA VAL A 68 9.59 11.05 -14.70
C VAL A 68 10.39 11.95 -15.63
N ILE A 69 11.61 11.51 -15.97
CA ILE A 69 12.47 12.20 -16.95
C ILE A 69 12.16 11.60 -18.32
N GLY A 70 11.81 12.45 -19.30
CA GLY A 70 11.52 12.01 -20.66
C GLY A 70 10.79 13.06 -21.49
N VAL A 71 10.56 12.73 -22.77
CA VAL A 71 9.72 13.51 -23.67
C VAL A 71 8.36 12.83 -23.72
N PHE A 72 7.33 13.53 -23.26
CA PHE A 72 5.96 13.02 -23.24
C PHE A 72 5.17 13.60 -24.42
N PRO A 73 4.22 12.85 -24.98
CA PRO A 73 3.26 13.40 -25.94
C PRO A 73 2.50 14.57 -25.32
N LYS A 74 1.98 15.48 -26.17
CA LYS A 74 1.19 16.63 -25.68
C LYS A 74 -0.16 16.18 -25.14
N GLU A 75 -0.70 15.12 -25.73
CA GLU A 75 -1.96 14.51 -25.35
C GLU A 75 -1.77 13.52 -24.20
N GLU A 76 -2.82 13.38 -23.38
CA GLU A 76 -2.84 12.36 -22.34
C GLU A 76 -2.87 10.96 -22.97
N VAL A 77 -1.97 10.09 -22.52
CA VAL A 77 -1.89 8.70 -22.99
C VAL A 77 -2.08 7.76 -21.81
N TYR A 78 -2.98 6.81 -21.99
CA TYR A 78 -3.21 5.72 -21.05
C TYR A 78 -2.42 4.51 -21.52
N LEU A 79 -1.46 4.07 -20.71
CA LEU A 79 -0.80 2.78 -20.91
C LEU A 79 -1.75 1.69 -20.41
N LEU A 80 -2.15 0.79 -21.31
CA LEU A 80 -2.84 -0.44 -20.93
C LEU A 80 -1.79 -1.40 -20.36
N PHE A 81 -1.88 -1.67 -19.06
CA PHE A 81 -1.05 -2.65 -18.35
C PHE A 81 -1.89 -3.89 -18.01
#